data_AF-A0A449BD96-F1
#
_entry.id   AF-A0A449BD96-F1
#
_cell.length_a   1.000
_cell.length_b   1.000
_cell.length_c   1.000
_cell.angle_alpha   90.00
_cell.angle_beta   90.00
_cell.angle_gamma   90.00
#
_symmetry.space_group_name_H-M   'P 1'
#
loop_
_entity.id
_entity.type
_entity.pdbx_description
1 polymer ?
#
loop_
_entity_poly.entity_id
_entity_poly.type
_entity_poly.pdbx_seq_one_letter_code
_entity_poly.pdbx_strand_id
1 'polypeptide(L)'
;MVISWIGAILGLAIAIFLILKKVSPVYSLFLGAVLGIIVGALIGDASKFDFGGTVTIVIDGTKSVMGTVVRVIAAGVLAGAMMETGAAEAIARGMVKGFGDKWALVALALQQWF
;
A
#
# COMPACT_ATOMS: atom_id res chain seq x y z
N MET A 1 -17.83 23.11 -2.66
CA MET A 1 -16.71 22.18 -2.45
C MET A 1 -16.43 21.52 -3.79
N VAL A 2 -15.52 22.06 -4.59
CA VAL A 2 -15.23 21.52 -5.93
C VAL A 2 -13.72 21.51 -6.09
N ILE A 3 -13.13 20.33 -5.97
CA ILE A 3 -11.80 20.10 -6.55
C ILE A 3 -12.02 20.12 -8.07
N SER A 4 -11.24 20.92 -8.78
CA SER A 4 -11.21 20.86 -10.24
C SER A 4 -10.78 19.45 -10.65
N TRP A 5 -11.66 18.72 -11.34
CA TRP A 5 -11.42 17.32 -11.75
C TRP A 5 -10.11 17.16 -12.54
N ILE A 6 -9.72 18.21 -13.25
CA ILE A 6 -8.46 18.35 -13.97
C ILE A 6 -7.26 18.22 -13.02
N GLY A 7 -7.30 18.87 -11.86
CA GLY A 7 -6.23 18.80 -10.86
C GLY A 7 -6.04 17.41 -10.26
N ALA A 8 -7.15 16.68 -10.04
CA ALA A 8 -7.10 15.31 -9.54
C ALA A 8 -6.44 14.34 -10.55
N ILE A 9 -6.79 14.47 -11.83
CA ILE A 9 -6.20 13.64 -12.90
C ILE A 9 -4.71 13.94 -13.07
N LEU A 10 -4.31 15.21 -13.04
CA LEU A 10 -2.91 15.62 -13.10
C LEU A 10 -2.11 15.15 -11.87
N GLY A 11 -2.67 15.27 -10.66
CA GLY A 11 -2.05 14.75 -9.44
C GLY A 11 -1.82 13.23 -9.48
N LEU A 12 -2.79 12.48 -10.02
CA LEU A 12 -2.66 11.04 -10.24
C LEU A 12 -1.57 10.71 -11.27
N ALA A 13 -1.51 11.44 -12.39
CA ALA A 13 -0.48 11.25 -13.41
C ALA A 13 0.92 11.50 -12.84
N ILE A 14 1.09 12.55 -12.03
CA ILE A 14 2.34 12.85 -11.32
C ILE A 14 2.68 11.73 -10.34
N ALA A 15 1.73 11.25 -9.55
CA ALA A 15 1.94 10.14 -8.60
C ALA A 15 2.45 8.87 -9.32
N ILE A 16 1.81 8.49 -10.43
CA ILE A 16 2.20 7.33 -11.22
C ILE A 16 3.61 7.53 -11.80
N PHE A 17 3.90 8.72 -12.33
CA PHE A 17 5.24 9.03 -12.84
C PHE A 17 6.33 8.92 -11.76
N LEU A 18 6.05 9.36 -10.53
CA LEU A 18 6.97 9.22 -9.40
C LEU A 18 7.19 7.76 -8.97
N ILE A 19 6.14 6.93 -8.99
CA ILE A 19 6.23 5.49 -8.71
C ILE A 19 7.16 4.82 -9.73
N LEU A 20 7.01 5.15 -11.02
CA LEU A 20 7.86 4.62 -12.09
C LEU A 20 9.35 5.01 -11.91
N LYS A 21 9.63 6.12 -11.24
CA LYS A 21 10.99 6.59 -10.93
C LYS A 21 11.61 5.95 -9.67
N LYS A 22 11.10 4.80 -9.21
CA LYS A 22 11.56 4.07 -8.00
C LYS A 22 11.37 4.81 -6.67
N VAL A 23 10.53 5.85 -6.61
CA VAL A 23 10.17 6.45 -5.32
C VAL A 23 9.21 5.51 -4.59
N SER A 24 9.33 5.40 -3.25
CA SER A 24 8.40 4.57 -2.48
C SER A 24 6.94 5.02 -2.76
N PRO A 25 6.02 4.08 -3.05
CA PRO A 25 4.65 4.39 -3.46
C PRO A 25 3.91 5.32 -2.49
N VAL A 26 4.20 5.19 -1.20
CA VAL A 26 3.58 6.00 -0.14
C VAL A 26 3.90 7.48 -0.34
N TYR A 27 5.18 7.84 -0.51
CA TYR A 27 5.57 9.24 -0.73
C TYR A 27 5.06 9.78 -2.06
N SER A 28 5.03 8.93 -3.08
CA SER A 28 4.53 9.31 -4.40
C SER A 28 3.04 9.67 -4.38
N LEU A 29 2.23 8.94 -3.61
CA LEU A 29 0.80 9.22 -3.43
C LEU A 29 0.56 10.51 -2.64
N PHE A 30 1.29 10.72 -1.54
CA PHE A 30 1.19 11.97 -0.77
C PHE A 30 1.62 13.19 -1.59
N LEU A 31 2.75 13.10 -2.29
CA LEU A 31 3.23 14.19 -3.15
C LEU A 31 2.28 14.43 -4.33
N GLY A 32 1.74 13.39 -4.95
CA GLY A 32 0.75 13.51 -6.03
C GLY A 32 -0.54 14.18 -5.56
N ALA A 33 -1.00 13.89 -4.35
CA ALA A 33 -2.16 14.59 -3.76
C ALA A 33 -1.85 16.08 -3.54
N VAL A 34 -0.72 16.42 -2.93
CA VAL A 34 -0.33 17.83 -2.66
C VAL A 34 -0.10 18.60 -3.97
N LEU A 35 0.68 18.05 -4.89
CA LEU A 35 0.97 18.67 -6.19
C LEU A 35 -0.28 18.75 -7.06
N GLY A 36 -1.17 17.76 -7.01
CA GLY A 36 -2.46 17.76 -7.71
C GLY A 36 -3.37 18.91 -7.28
N ILE A 37 -3.38 19.27 -5.99
CA ILE A 37 -4.13 20.43 -5.49
C ILE A 37 -3.50 21.72 -5.98
N ILE A 38 -2.17 21.86 -5.91
CA ILE A 38 -1.46 23.07 -6.34
C ILE A 38 -1.72 23.32 -7.83
N VAL A 39 -1.60 22.29 -8.66
CA VAL A 39 -1.89 22.36 -10.10
C VAL A 39 -3.38 22.58 -10.37
N GLY A 40 -4.26 21.91 -9.61
CA GLY A 40 -5.70 22.08 -9.71
C GLY A 40 -6.21 23.46 -9.30
N ALA A 41 -5.55 24.11 -8.34
CA ALA A 41 -5.84 25.47 -7.88
C ALA A 41 -5.27 26.54 -8.82
N LEU A 42 -4.17 26.25 -9.52
CA LEU A 42 -3.61 27.15 -10.53
C LEU A 42 -4.45 27.19 -11.82
N ILE A 43 -5.05 26.06 -12.19
CA ILE A 43 -5.92 25.93 -13.40
C ILE A 43 -7.40 26.23 -13.05
N GLY A 44 -7.79 26.06 -11.79
CA GLY A 44 -9.11 26.39 -11.28
C GLY A 44 -9.21 27.81 -10.71
N ASP A 45 -10.28 28.07 -9.95
CA ASP A 45 -10.46 29.30 -9.19
C ASP A 45 -9.50 29.32 -7.98
N ALA A 46 -8.46 30.16 -8.06
CA ALA A 46 -7.40 30.29 -7.07
C ALA A 46 -7.90 30.67 -5.66
N SER A 47 -9.12 31.20 -5.53
CA SER A 47 -9.72 31.56 -4.25
C SER A 47 -10.23 30.36 -3.42
N LYS A 48 -10.14 29.12 -3.94
CA LYS A 48 -10.59 27.89 -3.26
C LYS A 48 -9.45 26.92 -2.92
N PHE A 49 -8.25 27.45 -2.70
CA PHE A 49 -7.13 26.66 -2.20
C PHE A 49 -7.32 26.38 -0.71
N ASP A 50 -7.96 25.25 -0.42
CA ASP A 50 -8.13 24.76 0.95
C ASP A 50 -7.37 23.45 1.15
N PHE A 51 -6.22 23.57 1.83
CA PHE A 51 -5.45 22.41 2.28
C PHE A 51 -6.27 21.55 3.26
N GLY A 52 -7.08 22.17 4.13
CA GLY A 52 -7.89 21.47 5.12
C GLY A 52 -8.93 20.58 4.46
N GLY A 53 -9.71 21.14 3.54
CA GLY A 53 -10.70 20.41 2.75
C GLY A 53 -10.10 19.25 1.96
N THR A 54 -8.88 19.38 1.43
CA THR A 54 -8.26 18.25 0.73
C THR A 54 -7.83 17.13 1.69
N VAL A 55 -7.26 17.47 2.84
CA VAL A 55 -6.93 16.46 3.87
C VAL A 55 -8.21 15.74 4.32
N THR A 56 -9.31 16.46 4.51
CA THR A 56 -10.62 15.87 4.82
C THR A 56 -11.09 14.92 3.73
N ILE A 57 -10.96 15.29 2.44
CA ILE A 57 -11.35 14.43 1.31
C ILE A 57 -10.47 13.18 1.24
N VAL A 58 -9.16 13.29 1.47
CA VAL A 58 -8.25 12.13 1.53
C VAL A 58 -8.61 11.21 2.70
N ILE A 59 -8.92 11.77 3.87
CA ILE A 59 -9.37 11.02 5.04
C ILE A 59 -10.71 10.32 4.74
N ASP A 60 -11.68 11.03 4.20
CA ASP A 60 -13.01 10.49 3.89
C ASP A 60 -12.95 9.41 2.79
N GLY A 61 -12.13 9.60 1.77
CA GLY A 61 -11.88 8.58 0.74
C GLY A 61 -11.22 7.32 1.32
N THR A 62 -10.31 7.47 2.29
CA THR A 62 -9.60 6.34 2.92
C THR A 62 -10.50 5.56 3.89
N LYS A 63 -11.54 6.17 4.47
CA LYS A 63 -12.47 5.48 5.39
C LYS A 63 -13.09 4.21 4.79
N SER A 64 -13.34 4.21 3.47
CA SER A 64 -13.92 3.04 2.78
C SER A 64 -13.04 1.79 2.86
N VAL A 65 -11.71 1.94 2.95
CA VAL A 65 -10.75 0.83 2.95
C VAL A 65 -10.13 0.57 4.32
N MET A 66 -10.39 1.42 5.32
CA MET A 66 -9.76 1.36 6.64
C MET A 66 -9.97 0.00 7.33
N GLY A 67 -11.16 -0.59 7.21
CA GLY A 67 -11.45 -1.91 7.79
C GLY A 67 -10.55 -3.03 7.22
N THR A 68 -10.26 -2.98 5.92
CA THR A 68 -9.33 -3.92 5.27
C THR A 68 -7.90 -3.67 5.72
N VAL A 69 -7.48 -2.41 5.83
CA VAL A 69 -6.14 -2.02 6.30
C VAL A 69 -5.87 -2.55 7.71
N VAL A 70 -6.81 -2.37 8.64
CA VAL A 70 -6.67 -2.87 10.02
C VAL A 70 -6.50 -4.39 10.04
N ARG A 71 -7.24 -5.13 9.20
CA ARG A 71 -7.10 -6.59 9.09
C ARG A 71 -5.73 -7.01 8.57
N VAL A 72 -5.21 -6.31 7.56
CA VAL A 72 -3.87 -6.58 7.00
C VAL A 72 -2.79 -6.28 8.03
N ILE A 73 -2.90 -5.18 8.78
CA ILE A 73 -1.95 -4.84 9.84
C ILE A 73 -2.02 -5.89 10.97
N ALA A 74 -3.22 -6.29 11.40
CA ALA A 74 -3.38 -7.32 12.42
C ALA A 74 -2.76 -8.67 11.97
N ALA A 75 -3.00 -9.07 10.72
CA ALA A 75 -2.36 -10.24 10.13
C ALA A 75 -0.82 -10.10 10.08
N GLY A 76 -0.32 -8.92 9.74
CA GLY A 76 1.11 -8.61 9.73
C GLY A 76 1.75 -8.69 11.13
N VAL A 77 1.08 -8.16 12.15
CA VAL A 77 1.53 -8.26 13.56
C VAL A 77 1.55 -9.71 14.02
N LEU A 78 0.51 -10.49 13.69
CA LEU A 78 0.49 -11.93 13.98
C LEU A 78 1.60 -12.68 13.23
N ALA A 79 1.82 -12.38 11.94
CA ALA A 79 2.88 -12.98 11.16
C ALA A 79 4.27 -12.66 11.73
N GLY A 80 4.49 -11.41 12.17
CA GLY A 80 5.72 -11.02 12.86
C GLY A 80 5.92 -11.79 14.16
N ALA A 81 4.88 -11.92 14.99
CA ALA A 81 4.95 -12.69 16.23
C ALA A 81 5.23 -14.19 15.97
N MET A 82 4.70 -14.78 14.89
CA MET A 82 4.97 -16.17 14.53
C MET A 82 6.40 -16.40 14.03
N MET A 83 7.01 -15.40 13.38
CA MET A 83 8.42 -15.42 12.97
C MET A 83 9.35 -15.35 14.18
N GLU A 84 9.09 -14.45 15.14
CA GLU A 84 9.93 -14.27 16.33
C GLU A 84 9.85 -15.44 17.33
N THR A 85 8.69 -16.09 17.45
CA THR A 85 8.48 -17.18 18.42
C THR A 85 8.92 -18.56 17.91
N GLY A 86 9.34 -18.67 16.65
CA GLY A 86 9.63 -19.97 16.01
C GLY A 86 8.40 -20.86 15.82
N ALA A 87 7.19 -20.33 16.04
CA ALA A 87 5.93 -21.06 15.85
C ALA A 87 5.75 -21.46 14.39
N ALA A 88 6.11 -20.58 13.45
CA ALA A 88 6.08 -20.87 12.01
C ALA A 88 6.98 -22.08 11.66
N GLU A 89 8.18 -22.15 12.23
CA GLU A 89 9.12 -23.26 12.03
C GLU A 89 8.65 -24.58 12.66
N ALA A 90 8.00 -24.52 13.83
CA ALA A 90 7.38 -25.68 14.43
C ALA A 90 6.25 -26.25 13.55
N ILE A 91 5.41 -25.37 12.99
CA ILE A 91 4.35 -25.75 12.05
C ILE A 91 4.95 -26.33 10.76
N ALA A 92 5.98 -25.69 10.20
CA ALA A 92 6.65 -26.16 8.98
C ALA A 92 7.27 -27.57 9.17
N ARG A 93 7.96 -27.81 10.28
CA ARG A 93 8.48 -29.15 10.62
C ARG A 93 7.37 -30.18 10.80
N GLY A 94 6.24 -29.79 11.39
CA GLY A 94 5.05 -30.64 11.51
C GLY A 94 4.49 -31.04 10.14
N MET A 95 4.38 -30.08 9.21
CA MET A 95 3.95 -30.34 7.84
C MET A 95 4.91 -31.28 7.11
N VAL A 96 6.23 -31.08 7.22
CA VAL A 96 7.24 -31.95 6.58
C VAL A 96 7.17 -33.38 7.13
N LYS A 97 7.04 -33.55 8.45
CA LYS A 97 6.85 -34.88 9.07
C LYS A 97 5.56 -35.57 8.62
N GLY A 98 4.47 -34.81 8.43
CA GLY A 98 3.18 -35.36 8.02
C GLY A 98 3.11 -35.75 6.54
N PHE A 99 3.65 -34.92 5.64
CA PHE A 99 3.63 -35.15 4.20
C PHE A 99 4.82 -35.99 3.70
N GLY A 100 5.92 -36.05 4.45
CA GLY A 100 7.10 -36.85 4.18
C GLY A 100 8.24 -36.07 3.52
N ASP A 101 9.46 -36.31 4.01
CA ASP A 101 10.69 -35.57 3.64
C ASP A 101 10.96 -35.51 2.13
N LYS A 102 10.52 -36.53 1.38
CA LYS A 102 10.63 -36.58 -0.08
C LYS A 102 9.96 -35.39 -0.78
N TRP A 103 8.84 -34.89 -0.28
CA TRP A 103 8.15 -33.73 -0.85
C TRP A 103 8.79 -32.40 -0.43
N ALA A 104 9.45 -32.36 0.72
CA ALA A 104 10.21 -31.18 1.16
C ALA A 104 11.45 -30.96 0.27
N LEU A 105 12.13 -32.04 -0.11
CA LEU A 105 13.26 -31.99 -1.05
C LEU A 105 12.83 -31.50 -2.44
N VAL A 106 11.66 -31.94 -2.92
CA VAL A 106 11.08 -31.44 -4.19
C VAL A 106 10.73 -29.96 -4.10
N ALA A 107 10.16 -29.49 -2.98
CA ALA A 107 9.86 -28.08 -2.77
C ALA A 107 11.13 -27.20 -2.75
N LEU A 108 12.20 -27.65 -2.10
CA LEU A 108 13.49 -26.96 -2.09
C LEU A 108 14.12 -26.89 -3.49
N ALA A 109 14.05 -27.98 -4.26
CA ALA A 109 14.56 -28.01 -5.64
C ALA A 109 13.77 -27.08 -6.58
N LEU A 110 12.45 -26.99 -6.41
CA LEU A 110 11.59 -26.07 -7.18
C LEU A 110 11.83 -24.60 -6.82
N GLN A 111 12.05 -24.29 -5.54
CA GLN A 111 12.28 -22.91 -5.10
C GLN A 111 13.61 -22.34 -5.61
N GLN A 112 14.63 -23.17 -5.80
CA GLN A 112 15.90 -22.72 -6.40
C GLN A 112 15.81 -22.45 -7.92
N TRP A 113 14.75 -22.93 -8.58
CA TRP A 113 14.59 -22.84 -10.02
C TRP A 113 13.76 -21.62 -10.47
N PHE A 114 13.13 -20.89 -9.53
CA PHE A 114 12.34 -19.67 -9.74
C PHE A 114 12.89 -18.50 -8.90
#